data_AF-A0A9E3Y552-F1
#
_entry.id   AF-A0A9E3Y552-F1
#
_cell.length_a   1.000
_cell.length_b   1.000
_cell.length_c   1.000
_cell.angle_alpha   90.00
_cell.angle_beta   90.00
_cell.angle_gamma   90.00
#
_symmetry.space_group_name_H-M   'P 1'
#
loop_
_entity.id
_entity.type
_entity.pdbx_description
1 polymer ?
#
loop_
_entity_poly.entity_id
_entity_poly.type
_entity_poly.pdbx_seq_one_letter_code
_entity_poly.pdbx_strand_id
1 'polypeptide(L)'
;MSVSDRSVVEYRRHRARAMSMVGAAALVAGLGLVGCGSDSGDDVSAKGTGTTVAGDSPTTSEPATAGDELSVDALDGRTFVSTKAEGAKLAPDGELRLNFENEIMAAKGGCNVITGFYEVTGAKLAWTETPAATMMACEDPLMAQDTWVTETLTTGLDATLEGQTLTLSGDGVSITLEEEIDTSLTGVKWTLNSLISGDAASSLPAGVDAPTLEIAEDGTVTLFAGCNNGGGSAVIKDFENLGVIEFQPMRLTMMACEGEASTVETAVTTVLDGSVEANIAGKSLTITKGTEGLVFQAP
;
A
#
# COMPACT_ATOMS: atom_id res chain seq x y z
N MET A 1 -48.67 33.49 2.83
CA MET A 1 -47.60 32.86 2.04
C MET A 1 -47.46 31.42 2.52
N SER A 2 -47.73 30.45 1.66
CA SER A 2 -47.48 29.02 1.91
C SER A 2 -47.01 28.46 0.57
N VAL A 3 -45.75 28.05 0.52
CA VAL A 3 -45.21 27.27 -0.60
C VAL A 3 -44.54 26.07 0.04
N SER A 4 -45.22 24.93 -0.12
CA SER A 4 -44.71 23.60 0.16
C SER A 4 -44.05 23.13 -1.13
N ASP A 5 -42.74 22.91 -1.12
CA ASP A 5 -42.06 22.17 -2.18
C ASP A 5 -41.13 21.14 -1.53
N ARG A 6 -41.52 19.87 -1.63
CA ARG A 6 -40.72 18.71 -1.24
C ARG A 6 -40.39 17.98 -2.54
N SER A 7 -39.21 18.27 -3.08
CA SER A 7 -38.61 17.48 -4.15
C SER A 7 -37.83 16.31 -3.53
N VAL A 8 -38.41 15.12 -3.64
CA VAL A 8 -37.73 13.84 -3.38
C VAL A 8 -37.02 13.46 -4.68
N VAL A 9 -35.69 13.40 -4.65
CA VAL A 9 -34.87 12.92 -5.77
C VAL A 9 -34.79 11.39 -5.68
N GLU A 10 -35.48 10.70 -6.59
CA GLU A 10 -35.38 9.25 -6.78
C GLU A 10 -34.04 8.87 -7.44
N TYR A 11 -33.24 8.04 -6.76
CA TYR A 11 -32.03 7.44 -7.31
C TYR A 11 -32.39 6.17 -8.10
N ARG A 12 -32.40 6.25 -9.44
CA ARG A 12 -32.60 5.08 -10.32
C ARG A 12 -31.30 4.28 -10.46
N ARG A 13 -31.24 3.11 -9.83
CA ARG A 13 -30.25 2.07 -10.14
C ARG A 13 -30.61 1.38 -11.46
N HIS A 14 -29.81 1.59 -12.50
CA HIS A 14 -29.83 0.74 -13.70
C HIS A 14 -29.03 -0.55 -13.43
N ARG A 15 -29.73 -1.66 -13.26
CA ARG A 15 -29.18 -3.02 -13.37
C ARG A 15 -29.28 -3.46 -14.83
N ALA A 16 -28.15 -3.70 -15.48
CA ALA A 16 -28.10 -4.50 -16.70
C ALA A 16 -27.60 -5.92 -16.36
N ARG A 17 -28.40 -6.92 -16.73
CA ARG A 17 -28.07 -8.35 -16.71
C ARG A 17 -27.68 -8.78 -18.11
N ALA A 18 -26.68 -9.65 -18.24
CA ALA A 18 -26.65 -10.90 -19.04
C ALA A 18 -25.19 -11.39 -19.16
N MET A 19 -24.82 -12.64 -19.47
CA MET A 19 -25.28 -14.02 -19.22
C MET A 19 -24.34 -14.90 -20.07
N SER A 20 -23.91 -16.05 -19.54
CA SER A 20 -23.35 -17.24 -20.25
C SER A 20 -21.93 -17.17 -20.85
N MET A 21 -21.14 -18.25 -21.02
CA MET A 21 -21.04 -19.64 -20.49
C MET A 21 -19.88 -20.32 -21.28
N VAL A 22 -19.21 -21.34 -20.70
CA VAL A 22 -18.37 -22.41 -21.35
C VAL A 22 -16.96 -21.97 -21.85
N GLY A 23 -15.85 -22.70 -21.66
CA GLY A 23 -15.54 -23.99 -21.03
C GLY A 23 -14.09 -24.46 -21.31
N ALA A 24 -13.61 -25.35 -20.43
CA ALA A 24 -12.67 -26.48 -20.62
C ALA A 24 -11.19 -26.30 -21.04
N ALA A 25 -10.31 -26.65 -20.07
CA ALA A 25 -9.26 -27.70 -20.07
C ALA A 25 -8.00 -27.58 -20.98
N ALA A 26 -6.79 -27.64 -20.39
CA ALA A 26 -6.03 -28.89 -20.15
C ALA A 26 -4.51 -28.66 -19.92
N LEU A 27 -3.95 -29.52 -19.06
CA LEU A 27 -2.57 -29.75 -18.59
C LEU A 27 -1.45 -29.92 -19.63
N VAL A 28 -0.19 -29.73 -19.19
CA VAL A 28 1.05 -30.61 -19.28
C VAL A 28 2.28 -29.70 -18.99
N ALA A 29 3.03 -29.78 -17.88
CA ALA A 29 3.97 -30.79 -17.34
C ALA A 29 5.33 -30.94 -18.08
N GLY A 30 6.45 -30.73 -17.37
CA GLY A 30 7.83 -31.13 -17.73
C GLY A 30 8.90 -30.14 -17.24
N LEU A 31 9.54 -30.24 -16.06
CA LEU A 31 10.60 -31.15 -15.55
C LEU A 31 11.98 -31.06 -16.25
N GLY A 32 12.99 -30.73 -15.42
CA GLY A 32 14.44 -30.96 -15.64
C GLY A 32 15.28 -29.68 -15.64
N LEU A 33 16.49 -29.57 -15.09
CA LEU A 33 17.32 -30.36 -14.19
C LEU A 33 18.66 -29.59 -14.11
N VAL A 34 19.12 -29.29 -12.89
CA VAL A 34 20.52 -29.27 -12.41
C VAL A 34 21.65 -28.98 -13.43
N GLY A 35 22.39 -27.90 -13.17
CA GLY A 35 23.78 -27.74 -13.59
C GLY A 35 24.63 -27.25 -12.43
N CYS A 36 25.32 -28.17 -11.74
CA CYS A 36 26.37 -27.88 -10.77
C CYS A 36 27.71 -27.97 -11.52
N GLY A 37 28.56 -26.95 -11.40
CA GLY A 37 29.90 -26.93 -11.99
C GLY A 37 30.87 -26.23 -11.06
N SER A 38 31.49 -27.01 -10.18
CA SER A 38 32.67 -26.63 -9.39
C SER A 38 33.92 -26.73 -10.26
N ASP A 39 34.89 -25.84 -10.06
CA ASP A 39 36.29 -26.17 -10.31
C ASP A 39 37.23 -25.36 -9.38
N SER A 40 38.18 -26.12 -8.80
CA SER A 40 39.53 -25.78 -8.33
C SER A 40 39.71 -24.52 -7.46
N GLY A 41 40.13 -24.61 -6.20
CA GLY A 41 41.19 -25.44 -5.67
C GLY A 41 42.51 -24.66 -5.71
N ASP A 42 42.94 -24.12 -4.57
CA ASP A 42 44.36 -23.94 -4.24
C ASP A 42 44.49 -23.58 -2.74
N ASP A 43 44.91 -24.60 -1.97
CA ASP A 43 45.47 -24.47 -0.63
C ASP A 43 46.88 -23.91 -0.71
N VAL A 44 47.15 -22.77 -0.03
CA VAL A 44 48.48 -22.51 0.54
C VAL A 44 48.32 -21.93 1.94
N SER A 45 48.49 -22.80 2.93
CA SER A 45 48.81 -22.43 4.30
C SER A 45 50.22 -21.84 4.35
N ALA A 46 50.35 -20.59 4.80
CA ALA A 46 51.61 -20.05 5.29
C ALA A 46 51.35 -19.27 6.59
N LYS A 47 51.86 -19.85 7.67
CA LYS A 47 51.88 -19.31 9.03
C LYS A 47 53.02 -18.29 9.13
N GLY A 48 52.72 -17.05 9.49
CA GLY A 48 53.71 -15.98 9.70
C GLY A 48 53.24 -14.98 10.75
N THR A 49 53.78 -15.13 11.96
CA THR A 49 53.70 -14.23 13.12
C THR A 49 54.23 -12.82 12.84
N GLY A 50 53.61 -11.79 13.44
CA GLY A 50 54.33 -10.55 13.79
C GLY A 50 53.51 -9.24 13.83
N THR A 51 53.12 -8.86 15.05
CA THR A 51 53.18 -7.48 15.59
C THR A 51 52.16 -6.42 15.14
N THR A 52 51.49 -5.91 16.18
CA THR A 52 50.62 -4.75 16.33
C THR A 52 51.22 -3.41 15.87
N VAL A 53 50.42 -2.57 15.20
CA VAL A 53 50.38 -1.11 15.44
C VAL A 53 48.94 -0.64 15.28
N ALA A 54 48.44 0.06 16.30
CA ALA A 54 47.16 0.72 16.33
C ALA A 54 47.12 1.91 15.34
N GLY A 55 46.02 2.03 14.61
CA GLY A 55 45.66 3.18 13.80
C GLY A 55 44.16 3.38 13.93
N ASP A 56 43.79 4.08 15.01
CA ASP A 56 42.45 4.55 15.31
C ASP A 56 42.00 5.51 14.19
N SER A 57 40.94 5.14 13.49
CA SER A 57 40.23 6.02 12.57
C SER A 57 38.76 5.85 12.90
N PRO A 58 38.07 6.86 13.46
CA PRO A 58 36.65 6.75 13.72
C PRO A 58 35.95 6.83 12.37
N THR A 59 35.57 5.67 11.82
CA THR A 59 34.46 5.62 10.89
C THR A 59 33.23 5.96 11.71
N THR A 60 32.83 7.24 11.65
CA THR A 60 31.48 7.66 11.97
C THR A 60 30.55 6.87 11.05
N SER A 61 30.07 5.73 11.54
CA SER A 61 28.88 5.08 11.01
C SER A 61 27.72 5.98 11.38
N GLU A 62 27.48 6.95 10.51
CA GLU A 62 26.18 7.60 10.44
C GLU A 62 25.14 6.49 10.16
N PRO A 63 24.06 6.39 10.95
CA PRO A 63 23.03 5.43 10.64
C PRO A 63 22.38 5.88 9.34
N ALA A 64 22.64 5.14 8.26
CA ALA A 64 21.82 5.24 7.07
C ALA A 64 20.39 4.88 7.50
N THR A 65 19.53 5.88 7.57
CA THR A 65 18.09 5.67 7.46
C THR A 65 17.90 4.83 6.21
N ALA A 66 17.44 3.59 6.35
CA ALA A 66 17.09 2.74 5.23
C ALA A 66 15.99 3.46 4.45
N GLY A 67 16.38 4.19 3.40
CA GLY A 67 15.48 4.40 2.27
C GLY A 67 15.29 3.02 1.66
N ASP A 68 14.04 2.65 1.36
CA ASP A 68 13.76 1.41 0.67
C ASP A 68 14.54 1.40 -0.65
N GLU A 69 15.65 0.67 -0.69
CA GLU A 69 16.42 0.49 -1.90
C GLU A 69 15.54 -0.23 -2.92
N LEU A 70 15.51 0.28 -4.15
CA LEU A 70 14.70 -0.31 -5.22
C LEU A 70 14.98 -1.81 -5.32
N SER A 71 13.93 -2.60 -5.10
CA SER A 71 13.97 -4.06 -5.15
C SER A 71 12.58 -4.61 -5.44
N VAL A 72 12.51 -5.88 -5.82
CA VAL A 72 11.23 -6.59 -6.01
C VAL A 72 10.42 -6.55 -4.70
N ASP A 73 11.06 -6.84 -3.56
CA ASP A 73 10.41 -6.80 -2.25
C ASP A 73 9.90 -5.40 -1.87
N ALA A 74 10.63 -4.34 -2.24
CA ALA A 74 10.22 -2.96 -1.96
C ALA A 74 9.04 -2.47 -2.83
N LEU A 75 8.79 -3.14 -3.97
CA LEU A 75 7.68 -2.86 -4.87
C LEU A 75 6.48 -3.78 -4.61
N ASP A 76 6.71 -4.97 -4.06
CA ASP A 76 5.68 -6.00 -3.91
C ASP A 76 4.48 -5.54 -3.07
N GLY A 77 3.27 -5.82 -3.57
CA GLY A 77 2.01 -5.41 -2.96
C GLY A 77 1.62 -3.94 -3.18
N ARG A 78 2.38 -3.19 -3.98
CA ARG A 78 2.17 -1.75 -4.18
C ARG A 78 1.60 -1.45 -5.56
N THR A 79 0.85 -0.36 -5.65
CA THR A 79 0.30 0.17 -6.90
C THR A 79 0.78 1.59 -7.07
N PHE A 80 1.21 1.99 -8.26
CA PHE A 80 1.67 3.34 -8.57
C PHE A 80 0.93 3.88 -9.79
N VAL A 81 0.64 5.17 -9.79
CA VAL A 81 -0.10 5.87 -10.86
C VAL A 81 0.67 7.11 -11.29
N SER A 82 0.84 7.29 -12.60
CA SER A 82 1.58 8.42 -13.15
C SER A 82 0.90 9.75 -12.85
N THR A 83 1.64 10.68 -12.25
CA THR A 83 1.20 12.06 -12.01
C THR A 83 1.87 13.05 -12.96
N LYS A 84 3.02 12.67 -13.52
CA LYS A 84 3.77 13.48 -14.50
C LYS A 84 4.46 12.58 -15.51
N ALA A 85 4.44 12.96 -16.78
CA ALA A 85 5.16 12.25 -17.83
C ALA A 85 5.74 13.22 -18.87
N GLU A 86 7.03 13.10 -19.16
CA GLU A 86 7.77 13.85 -20.16
C GLU A 86 8.40 12.86 -21.16
N GLY A 87 8.24 13.12 -22.47
CA GLY A 87 8.74 12.22 -23.53
C GLY A 87 7.98 10.89 -23.69
N ALA A 88 7.10 10.55 -22.74
CA ALA A 88 6.23 9.37 -22.79
C ALA A 88 5.14 9.49 -23.88
N LYS A 89 4.72 8.35 -24.45
CA LYS A 89 3.64 8.28 -25.43
C LYS A 89 2.32 7.88 -24.76
N LEU A 90 1.83 8.75 -23.87
CA LEU A 90 0.51 8.58 -23.26
C LEU A 90 -0.57 9.18 -24.18
N ALA A 91 -1.76 8.56 -24.20
CA ALA A 91 -2.94 9.10 -24.86
C ALA A 91 -3.39 10.41 -24.17
N PRO A 92 -4.26 11.23 -24.81
CA PRO A 92 -4.88 12.38 -24.15
C PRO A 92 -5.62 11.91 -22.89
N ASP A 93 -5.31 12.54 -21.74
CA ASP A 93 -5.78 12.14 -20.41
C ASP A 93 -5.42 10.69 -20.00
N GLY A 94 -4.48 10.06 -20.72
CA GLY A 94 -3.99 8.72 -20.41
C GLY A 94 -3.04 8.74 -19.22
N GLU A 95 -3.25 7.80 -18.30
CA GLU A 95 -2.35 7.54 -17.18
C GLU A 95 -1.61 6.22 -17.39
N LEU A 96 -0.46 6.05 -16.73
CA LEU A 96 0.19 4.77 -16.55
C LEU A 96 0.01 4.34 -15.10
N ARG A 97 -0.61 3.17 -14.92
CA ARG A 97 -0.74 2.51 -13.63
C ARG A 97 0.07 1.21 -13.63
N LEU A 98 0.87 1.02 -12.60
CA LEU A 98 1.69 -0.17 -12.37
C LEU A 98 1.28 -0.80 -11.04
N ASN A 99 0.91 -2.06 -11.06
CA ASN A 99 0.63 -2.85 -9.86
C ASN A 99 1.66 -3.99 -9.78
N PHE A 100 2.22 -4.18 -8.60
CA PHE A 100 3.22 -5.19 -8.32
C PHE A 100 2.67 -6.16 -7.29
N GLU A 101 2.63 -7.45 -7.62
CA GLU A 101 2.13 -8.47 -6.71
C GLU A 101 2.75 -9.83 -7.02
N ASN A 102 3.38 -10.44 -6.02
CA ASN A 102 4.03 -11.75 -6.09
C ASN A 102 4.98 -11.87 -7.30
N GLU A 103 5.89 -10.91 -7.47
CA GLU A 103 6.87 -10.84 -8.58
C GLU A 103 6.24 -10.63 -9.98
N ILE A 104 4.94 -10.34 -10.04
CA ILE A 104 4.22 -10.01 -11.28
C ILE A 104 4.00 -8.49 -11.32
N MET A 105 4.34 -7.88 -12.46
CA MET A 105 4.03 -6.49 -12.76
C MET A 105 2.86 -6.45 -13.75
N ALA A 106 1.76 -5.82 -13.33
CA ALA A 106 0.63 -5.47 -14.15
C ALA A 106 0.71 -3.98 -14.54
N ALA A 107 0.80 -3.70 -15.83
CA ALA A 107 0.75 -2.35 -16.39
C ALA A 107 -0.58 -2.09 -17.07
N LYS A 108 -1.15 -0.91 -16.82
CA LYS A 108 -2.33 -0.36 -17.48
C LYS A 108 -1.97 1.04 -17.94
N GLY A 109 -1.71 1.18 -19.25
CA GLY A 109 -1.46 2.49 -19.87
C GLY A 109 -2.63 2.91 -20.75
N GLY A 110 -2.92 2.11 -21.77
CA GLY A 110 -4.07 2.30 -22.62
C GLY A 110 -5.26 1.52 -22.08
N CYS A 111 -5.88 0.74 -22.95
CA CYS A 111 -7.10 0.04 -22.58
C CYS A 111 -6.85 -1.39 -22.08
N ASN A 112 -5.77 -2.02 -22.50
CA ASN A 112 -5.44 -3.37 -22.10
C ASN A 112 -4.65 -3.40 -20.80
N VAL A 113 -4.85 -4.47 -20.02
CA VAL A 113 -3.96 -4.81 -18.91
C VAL A 113 -2.87 -5.72 -19.47
N ILE A 114 -1.62 -5.36 -19.20
CA ILE A 114 -0.41 -6.07 -19.62
C ILE A 114 0.24 -6.65 -18.37
N THR A 115 0.44 -7.95 -18.29
CA THR A 115 0.95 -8.64 -17.12
C THR A 115 2.11 -9.56 -17.46
N GLY A 116 3.14 -9.56 -16.62
CA GLY A 116 4.28 -10.46 -16.75
C GLY A 116 5.15 -10.45 -15.51
N PHE A 117 6.04 -11.43 -15.41
CA PHE A 117 7.09 -11.42 -14.38
C PHE A 117 8.02 -10.24 -14.62
N TYR A 118 8.46 -9.61 -13.53
CA TYR A 118 9.40 -8.49 -13.60
C TYR A 118 10.64 -8.77 -12.77
N GLU A 119 11.68 -8.00 -13.04
CA GLU A 119 12.90 -7.99 -12.25
C GLU A 119 13.36 -6.55 -12.00
N VAL A 120 14.13 -6.40 -10.92
CA VAL A 120 14.92 -5.21 -10.63
C VAL A 120 16.38 -5.62 -10.65
N THR A 121 17.13 -5.15 -11.65
CA THR A 121 18.59 -5.37 -11.74
C THR A 121 19.32 -4.04 -11.61
N GLY A 122 19.91 -3.80 -10.44
CA GLY A 122 20.45 -2.48 -10.10
C GLY A 122 19.32 -1.46 -10.06
N ALA A 123 19.44 -0.37 -10.83
CA ALA A 123 18.36 0.60 -10.98
C ALA A 123 17.32 0.20 -12.03
N LYS A 124 17.50 -0.91 -12.77
CA LYS A 124 16.67 -1.17 -13.96
C LYS A 124 15.45 -2.04 -13.62
N LEU A 125 14.26 -1.53 -13.92
CA LEU A 125 12.98 -2.25 -13.86
C LEU A 125 12.57 -2.72 -15.26
N ALA A 126 12.32 -4.02 -15.42
CA ALA A 126 11.88 -4.60 -16.69
C ALA A 126 11.03 -5.86 -16.50
N TRP A 127 10.26 -6.24 -17.52
CA TRP A 127 9.75 -7.63 -17.59
C TRP A 127 10.89 -8.60 -17.92
N THR A 128 10.86 -9.78 -17.33
CA THR A 128 11.85 -10.85 -17.58
C THR A 128 11.53 -11.65 -18.83
N GLU A 129 10.25 -11.68 -19.23
CA GLU A 129 9.74 -12.40 -20.39
C GLU A 129 8.74 -11.56 -21.18
N THR A 130 8.26 -12.08 -22.31
CA THR A 130 7.19 -11.42 -23.06
C THR A 130 5.91 -11.38 -22.22
N PRO A 131 5.36 -10.21 -21.89
CA PRO A 131 4.17 -10.12 -21.08
C PRO A 131 2.93 -10.54 -21.87
N ALA A 132 1.90 -11.00 -21.16
CA ALA A 132 0.57 -11.23 -21.72
C ALA A 132 -0.24 -9.94 -21.67
N ALA A 133 -1.13 -9.73 -22.64
CA ALA A 133 -2.05 -8.60 -22.63
C ALA A 133 -3.47 -9.07 -22.88
N THR A 134 -4.45 -8.37 -22.30
CA THR A 134 -5.83 -8.50 -22.74
C THR A 134 -5.96 -8.08 -24.20
N MET A 135 -7.00 -8.56 -24.90
CA MET A 135 -7.24 -8.26 -26.32
C MET A 135 -8.52 -7.43 -26.51
N MET A 136 -8.68 -6.36 -25.72
CA MET A 136 -9.75 -5.40 -25.92
C MET A 136 -9.37 -4.44 -27.05
N ALA A 137 -10.33 -4.20 -27.95
CA ALA A 137 -10.20 -3.23 -29.03
C ALA A 137 -10.73 -1.87 -28.58
N CYS A 138 -9.94 -0.82 -28.80
CA CYS A 138 -10.18 0.54 -28.31
C CYS A 138 -9.72 1.55 -29.37
N GLU A 139 -9.97 2.84 -29.15
CA GLU A 139 -9.44 3.89 -30.03
C GLU A 139 -7.91 3.82 -30.18
N ASP A 140 -7.43 4.16 -31.38
CA ASP A 140 -6.03 4.05 -31.79
C ASP A 140 -5.00 4.65 -30.81
N PRO A 141 -5.24 5.82 -30.17
CA PRO A 141 -4.29 6.37 -29.20
C PRO A 141 -4.06 5.46 -27.98
N LEU A 142 -5.10 4.78 -27.49
CA LEU A 142 -4.99 3.86 -26.35
C LEU A 142 -4.22 2.59 -26.74
N MET A 143 -4.49 2.05 -27.93
CA MET A 143 -3.74 0.89 -28.43
C MET A 143 -2.26 1.22 -28.69
N ALA A 144 -1.97 2.44 -29.17
CA ALA A 144 -0.60 2.90 -29.35
C ALA A 144 0.13 3.05 -28.00
N GLN A 145 -0.57 3.51 -26.96
CA GLN A 145 -0.01 3.57 -25.60
C GLN A 145 0.26 2.17 -25.04
N ASP A 146 -0.67 1.21 -25.18
CA ASP A 146 -0.45 -0.20 -24.76
C ASP A 146 0.81 -0.79 -25.41
N THR A 147 0.99 -0.53 -26.71
CA THR A 147 2.18 -0.97 -27.46
C THR A 147 3.46 -0.33 -26.90
N TRP A 148 3.45 0.98 -26.71
CA TRP A 148 4.60 1.71 -26.18
C TRP A 148 4.98 1.28 -24.75
N VAL A 149 4.00 1.08 -23.87
CA VAL A 149 4.22 0.58 -22.50
C VAL A 149 4.88 -0.79 -22.55
N THR A 150 4.34 -1.70 -23.37
CA THR A 150 4.89 -3.06 -23.54
C THR A 150 6.35 -3.01 -24.00
N GLU A 151 6.66 -2.25 -25.07
CA GLU A 151 8.02 -2.17 -25.62
C GLU A 151 9.01 -1.54 -24.63
N THR A 152 8.60 -0.46 -23.98
CA THR A 152 9.47 0.34 -23.10
C THR A 152 9.87 -0.45 -21.86
N LEU A 153 8.91 -1.06 -21.18
CA LEU A 153 9.19 -1.83 -19.96
C LEU A 153 9.70 -3.26 -20.28
N THR A 154 9.59 -3.75 -21.53
CA THR A 154 10.34 -4.96 -21.98
C THR A 154 11.82 -4.62 -22.20
N THR A 155 12.11 -3.44 -22.74
CA THR A 155 13.49 -2.93 -22.85
C THR A 155 14.06 -2.58 -21.47
N GLY A 156 13.18 -2.13 -20.57
CA GLY A 156 13.43 -1.73 -19.20
C GLY A 156 13.80 -0.26 -19.07
N LEU A 157 13.38 0.36 -17.96
CA LEU A 157 13.69 1.74 -17.59
C LEU A 157 14.53 1.75 -16.30
N ASP A 158 15.35 2.78 -16.15
CA ASP A 158 15.93 3.10 -14.84
C ASP A 158 14.81 3.58 -13.93
N ALA A 159 14.66 2.94 -12.80
CA ALA A 159 13.70 3.21 -11.76
C ALA A 159 14.41 3.76 -10.52
N THR A 160 13.73 4.65 -9.81
CA THR A 160 14.15 5.14 -8.50
C THR A 160 12.92 5.21 -7.63
N LEU A 161 13.01 4.60 -6.45
CA LEU A 161 11.94 4.57 -5.47
C LEU A 161 12.35 5.43 -4.27
N GLU A 162 11.55 6.45 -3.97
CA GLU A 162 11.73 7.34 -2.82
C GLU A 162 10.43 7.39 -2.02
N GLY A 163 10.33 6.56 -0.98
CA GLY A 163 9.11 6.42 -0.20
C GLY A 163 7.94 5.96 -1.07
N GLN A 164 6.96 6.84 -1.28
CA GLN A 164 5.74 6.58 -2.08
C GLN A 164 5.88 7.01 -3.54
N THR A 165 7.00 7.59 -3.95
CA THR A 165 7.21 8.10 -5.30
C THR A 165 8.13 7.16 -6.08
N LEU A 166 7.62 6.64 -7.21
CA LEU A 166 8.38 5.84 -8.17
C LEU A 166 8.67 6.70 -9.41
N THR A 167 9.94 6.93 -9.72
CA THR A 167 10.35 7.62 -10.94
C THR A 167 10.94 6.62 -11.92
N LEU A 168 10.45 6.62 -13.17
CA LEU A 168 10.97 5.81 -14.27
C LEU A 168 11.60 6.72 -15.32
N SER A 169 12.80 6.39 -15.81
CA SER A 169 13.51 7.18 -16.80
C SER A 169 14.35 6.32 -17.74
N GLY A 170 14.56 6.80 -18.96
CA GLY A 170 15.32 6.09 -19.99
C GLY A 170 14.91 6.52 -21.39
N ASP A 171 15.84 6.51 -22.35
CA ASP A 171 15.57 6.83 -23.76
C ASP A 171 14.81 8.16 -24.00
N GLY A 172 15.08 9.17 -23.18
CA GLY A 172 14.44 10.50 -23.25
C GLY A 172 13.03 10.55 -22.64
N VAL A 173 12.58 9.49 -21.98
CA VAL A 173 11.36 9.41 -21.19
C VAL A 173 11.68 9.68 -19.72
N SER A 174 10.79 10.39 -19.04
CA SER A 174 10.75 10.52 -17.58
C SER A 174 9.29 10.48 -17.11
N ILE A 175 8.97 9.57 -16.19
CA ILE A 175 7.63 9.38 -15.64
C ILE A 175 7.74 9.40 -14.12
N THR A 176 6.98 10.27 -13.47
CA THR A 176 6.80 10.25 -12.02
C THR A 176 5.46 9.59 -11.73
N LEU A 177 5.49 8.54 -10.91
CA LEU A 177 4.33 7.85 -10.40
C LEU A 177 4.27 7.98 -8.88
N GLU A 178 3.07 8.15 -8.35
CA GLU A 178 2.82 8.14 -6.92
C GLU A 178 2.11 6.85 -6.54
N GLU A 179 2.42 6.30 -5.38
CA GLU A 179 1.76 5.13 -4.85
C GLU A 179 0.27 5.40 -4.65
N GLU A 180 -0.56 4.60 -5.31
CA GLU A 180 -1.97 4.52 -5.00
C GLU A 180 -2.13 3.62 -3.79
N ILE A 181 -2.34 4.27 -2.65
CA ILE A 181 -2.65 3.62 -1.40
C ILE A 181 -4.15 3.38 -1.37
N ASP A 182 -4.56 2.12 -1.24
CA ASP A 182 -5.96 1.78 -0.99
C ASP A 182 -6.34 2.30 0.40
N THR A 183 -6.91 3.51 0.43
CA THR A 183 -7.24 4.25 1.64
C THR A 183 -8.66 4.03 2.08
N SER A 184 -9.17 2.81 1.91
CA SER A 184 -10.48 2.48 2.45
C SER A 184 -10.45 2.50 3.98
N LEU A 185 -10.85 3.64 4.57
CA LEU A 185 -11.11 3.77 6.00
C LEU A 185 -12.20 2.79 6.45
N THR A 186 -13.18 2.57 5.57
CA THR A 186 -14.36 1.74 5.84
C THR A 186 -14.17 0.29 5.40
N GLY A 187 -14.86 -0.64 6.07
CA GLY A 187 -14.79 -2.08 5.76
C GLY A 187 -13.45 -2.74 6.12
N VAL A 188 -12.56 -2.00 6.79
CA VAL A 188 -11.25 -2.47 7.27
C VAL A 188 -11.31 -2.64 8.78
N LYS A 189 -10.83 -3.79 9.25
CA LYS A 189 -10.66 -4.06 10.68
C LYS A 189 -9.27 -3.57 11.14
N TRP A 190 -9.24 -2.35 11.62
CA TRP A 190 -8.04 -1.69 12.14
C TRP A 190 -7.68 -2.22 13.52
N THR A 191 -6.41 -2.60 13.74
CA THR A 191 -5.90 -3.10 15.03
C THR A 191 -4.91 -2.11 15.63
N LEU A 192 -5.18 -1.65 16.84
CA LEU A 192 -4.34 -0.66 17.52
C LEU A 192 -2.98 -1.26 17.86
N ASN A 193 -1.90 -0.54 17.59
CA ASN A 193 -0.55 -0.96 17.97
C ASN A 193 0.18 0.07 18.83
N SER A 194 -0.21 1.36 18.77
CA SER A 194 0.47 2.44 19.48
C SER A 194 -0.49 3.52 19.96
N LEU A 195 -0.12 4.16 21.07
CA LEU A 195 -0.76 5.34 21.64
C LEU A 195 0.16 6.55 21.47
N ILE A 196 -0.42 7.70 21.11
CA ILE A 196 0.28 8.98 20.98
C ILE A 196 -0.08 9.87 22.18
N SER A 197 0.94 10.47 22.80
CA SER A 197 0.77 11.55 23.77
C SER A 197 1.83 12.63 23.54
N GLY A 198 1.37 13.82 23.13
CA GLY A 198 2.23 14.90 22.63
C GLY A 198 2.99 14.46 21.40
N ASP A 199 4.32 14.61 21.44
CA ASP A 199 5.21 14.30 20.31
C ASP A 199 5.74 12.84 20.35
N ALA A 200 5.24 12.00 21.25
CA ALA A 200 5.71 10.64 21.45
C ALA A 200 4.64 9.60 21.12
N ALA A 201 5.02 8.56 20.38
CA ALA A 201 4.24 7.35 20.22
C ALA A 201 4.84 6.22 21.06
N SER A 202 4.00 5.43 21.71
CA SER A 202 4.39 4.30 22.55
C SER A 202 3.58 3.05 22.21
N SER A 203 4.22 1.89 22.22
CA SER A 203 3.55 0.61 22.00
C SER A 203 2.55 0.31 23.12
N LEU A 204 1.58 -0.57 22.84
CA LEU A 204 0.67 -1.04 23.87
C LEU A 204 1.40 -1.74 25.04
N PRO A 205 0.94 -1.58 26.28
CA PRO A 205 1.46 -2.33 27.42
C PRO A 205 1.34 -3.85 27.20
N ALA A 206 2.34 -4.59 27.69
CA ALA A 206 2.35 -6.04 27.58
C ALA A 206 1.14 -6.67 28.28
N GLY A 207 0.50 -7.65 27.64
CA GLY A 207 -0.64 -8.38 28.19
C GLY A 207 -2.00 -7.69 28.01
N VAL A 208 -2.06 -6.54 27.32
CA VAL A 208 -3.32 -5.95 26.86
C VAL A 208 -3.70 -6.56 25.50
N ASP A 209 -4.94 -7.04 25.39
CA ASP A 209 -5.49 -7.44 24.09
C ASP A 209 -5.62 -6.20 23.19
N ALA A 210 -5.10 -6.28 21.96
CA ALA A 210 -5.06 -5.13 21.07
C ALA A 210 -6.48 -4.63 20.72
N PRO A 211 -6.81 -3.36 21.00
CA PRO A 211 -8.07 -2.76 20.57
C PRO A 211 -8.28 -2.88 19.06
N THR A 212 -9.52 -3.05 18.61
CA THR A 212 -9.86 -3.09 17.18
C THR A 212 -10.99 -2.13 16.85
N LEU A 213 -10.88 -1.43 15.73
CA LEU A 213 -11.87 -0.50 15.20
C LEU A 213 -12.27 -0.92 13.79
N GLU A 214 -13.57 -0.95 13.52
CA GLU A 214 -14.10 -1.11 12.17
C GLU A 214 -15.22 -0.10 11.96
N ILE A 215 -15.17 0.62 10.84
CA ILE A 215 -16.23 1.53 10.39
C ILE A 215 -16.83 0.91 9.13
N ALA A 216 -18.10 0.56 9.13
CA ALA A 216 -18.78 0.04 7.94
C ALA A 216 -19.06 1.16 6.93
N GLU A 217 -19.36 0.81 5.67
CA GLU A 217 -19.71 1.77 4.60
C GLU A 217 -20.91 2.67 4.97
N ASP A 218 -21.83 2.17 5.81
CA ASP A 218 -22.99 2.92 6.28
C ASP A 218 -22.72 3.79 7.52
N GLY A 219 -21.47 3.84 7.98
CA GLY A 219 -21.03 4.59 9.15
C GLY A 219 -21.20 3.85 10.48
N THR A 220 -21.65 2.59 10.50
CA THR A 220 -21.71 1.79 11.73
C THR A 220 -20.31 1.53 12.27
N VAL A 221 -20.10 1.77 13.56
CA VAL A 221 -18.80 1.55 14.23
C VAL A 221 -18.87 0.32 15.12
N THR A 222 -17.94 -0.61 14.92
CA THR A 222 -17.66 -1.73 15.83
C THR A 222 -16.32 -1.49 16.52
N LEU A 223 -16.31 -1.53 17.84
CA LEU A 223 -15.14 -1.24 18.66
C LEU A 223 -14.89 -2.37 19.67
N PHE A 224 -13.65 -2.83 19.75
CA PHE A 224 -13.10 -3.48 20.93
C PHE A 224 -12.06 -2.53 21.52
N ALA A 225 -12.27 -2.06 22.74
CA ALA A 225 -11.42 -1.05 23.38
C ALA A 225 -10.29 -1.65 24.24
N GLY A 226 -9.97 -2.94 24.04
CA GLY A 226 -8.93 -3.67 24.78
C GLY A 226 -9.44 -4.48 25.97
N CYS A 227 -10.64 -4.17 26.46
CA CYS A 227 -11.33 -4.97 27.46
C CYS A 227 -12.83 -4.99 27.19
N ASN A 228 -13.47 -3.82 27.04
CA ASN A 228 -14.87 -3.75 26.67
C ASN A 228 -15.09 -3.77 25.15
N ASN A 229 -16.23 -4.36 24.76
CA ASN A 229 -16.75 -4.26 23.40
C ASN A 229 -17.75 -3.11 23.36
N GLY A 230 -17.86 -2.46 22.21
CA GLY A 230 -18.77 -1.35 22.02
C GLY A 230 -18.97 -1.00 20.57
N GLY A 231 -19.65 0.12 20.37
CA GLY A 231 -19.92 0.63 19.04
C GLY A 231 -20.83 1.83 19.07
N GLY A 232 -21.13 2.30 17.88
CA GLY A 232 -21.93 3.48 17.64
C GLY A 232 -22.02 3.75 16.14
N SER A 233 -21.98 5.03 15.78
CA SER A 233 -21.91 5.46 14.39
C SER A 233 -20.90 6.59 14.23
N ALA A 234 -20.33 6.72 13.05
CA ALA A 234 -19.44 7.81 12.68
C ALA A 234 -19.93 8.47 11.39
N VAL A 235 -19.64 9.76 11.27
CA VAL A 235 -19.81 10.51 10.01
C VAL A 235 -18.42 10.89 9.51
N ILE A 236 -18.07 10.41 8.33
CA ILE A 236 -16.80 10.69 7.67
C ILE A 236 -17.00 11.92 6.78
N LYS A 237 -16.14 12.94 6.92
CA LYS A 237 -16.19 14.19 6.16
C LYS A 237 -14.87 14.40 5.43
N ASP A 238 -14.97 14.67 4.13
CA ASP A 238 -13.85 15.06 3.27
C ASP A 238 -12.63 14.14 3.43
N PHE A 239 -12.83 12.83 3.24
CA PHE A 239 -11.82 11.82 3.51
C PHE A 239 -11.36 11.15 2.22
N GLU A 240 -10.14 11.44 1.82
CA GLU A 240 -9.39 10.65 0.84
C GLU A 240 -8.35 9.83 1.61
N ASN A 241 -7.27 10.49 2.05
CA ASN A 241 -6.23 9.89 2.90
C ASN A 241 -6.06 10.65 4.22
N LEU A 242 -6.60 11.88 4.29
CA LEU A 242 -6.63 12.74 5.45
C LEU A 242 -8.03 13.34 5.50
N GLY A 243 -8.62 13.39 6.68
CA GLY A 243 -9.94 14.00 6.85
C GLY A 243 -10.41 14.02 8.29
N VAL A 244 -11.68 14.32 8.48
CA VAL A 244 -12.31 14.41 9.80
C VAL A 244 -13.33 13.28 9.95
N ILE A 245 -13.24 12.56 11.06
CA ILE A 245 -14.26 11.58 11.46
C ILE A 245 -15.01 12.16 12.67
N GLU A 246 -16.33 12.16 12.62
CA GLU A 246 -17.17 12.56 13.74
C GLU A 246 -17.85 11.33 14.34
N PHE A 247 -17.27 10.79 15.40
CA PHE A 247 -17.84 9.71 16.18
C PHE A 247 -19.01 10.22 17.02
N GLN A 248 -20.15 9.57 16.89
CA GLN A 248 -21.29 9.78 17.76
C GLN A 248 -21.06 9.05 19.10
N PRO A 249 -21.79 9.43 20.17
CA PRO A 249 -21.61 8.80 21.48
C PRO A 249 -21.66 7.27 21.42
N MET A 250 -20.54 6.64 21.74
CA MET A 250 -20.40 5.18 21.71
C MET A 250 -20.92 4.56 23.00
N ARG A 251 -21.42 3.33 22.89
CA ARG A 251 -21.82 2.51 24.04
C ARG A 251 -20.88 1.34 24.15
N LEU A 252 -20.34 1.14 25.35
CA LEU A 252 -19.47 0.01 25.67
C LEU A 252 -20.17 -0.91 26.68
N THR A 253 -19.73 -2.16 26.72
CA THR A 253 -19.98 -3.06 27.84
C THR A 253 -19.36 -2.51 29.13
N MET A 254 -19.77 -3.04 30.27
CA MET A 254 -19.26 -2.63 31.60
C MET A 254 -18.58 -3.81 32.29
N MET A 255 -17.67 -4.49 31.59
CA MET A 255 -16.78 -5.47 32.22
C MET A 255 -15.79 -4.72 33.10
N ALA A 256 -15.51 -5.30 34.27
CA ALA A 256 -14.50 -4.77 35.17
C ALA A 256 -13.11 -5.04 34.59
N CYS A 257 -12.45 -3.99 34.12
CA CYS A 257 -11.09 -4.02 33.61
C CYS A 257 -10.14 -3.55 34.71
N GLU A 258 -9.03 -4.25 34.91
CA GLU A 258 -8.01 -3.89 35.88
C GLU A 258 -6.68 -3.56 35.18
N GLY A 259 -5.86 -2.72 35.81
CA GLY A 259 -4.53 -2.37 35.34
C GLY A 259 -4.51 -1.68 33.97
N GLU A 260 -3.51 -2.02 33.16
CA GLU A 260 -3.21 -1.36 31.89
C GLU A 260 -4.36 -1.43 30.86
N ALA A 261 -5.19 -2.48 30.92
CA ALA A 261 -6.35 -2.61 30.04
C ALA A 261 -7.36 -1.46 30.24
N SER A 262 -7.55 -1.00 31.50
CA SER A 262 -8.41 0.15 31.78
C SER A 262 -7.81 1.47 31.29
N THR A 263 -6.48 1.60 31.35
CA THR A 263 -5.77 2.79 30.83
C THR A 263 -5.90 2.86 29.31
N VAL A 264 -5.68 1.75 28.61
CA VAL A 264 -5.82 1.67 27.15
C VAL A 264 -7.26 1.93 26.71
N GLU A 265 -8.25 1.35 27.38
CA GLU A 265 -9.67 1.61 27.10
C GLU A 265 -10.02 3.10 27.25
N THR A 266 -9.49 3.75 28.29
CA THR A 266 -9.71 5.19 28.52
C THR A 266 -9.08 6.03 27.43
N ALA A 267 -7.85 5.72 26.99
CA ALA A 267 -7.19 6.43 25.90
C ALA A 267 -7.98 6.29 24.58
N VAL A 268 -8.39 5.07 24.23
CA VAL A 268 -9.18 4.78 23.03
C VAL A 268 -10.49 5.56 23.04
N THR A 269 -11.25 5.47 24.12
CA THR A 269 -12.57 6.15 24.21
C THR A 269 -12.45 7.67 24.28
N THR A 270 -11.37 8.20 24.86
CA THR A 270 -11.11 9.65 24.90
C THR A 270 -10.83 10.21 23.52
N VAL A 271 -9.97 9.55 22.75
CA VAL A 271 -9.62 9.96 21.38
C VAL A 271 -10.84 9.85 20.48
N LEU A 272 -11.56 8.72 20.50
CA LEU A 272 -12.70 8.47 19.62
C LEU A 272 -14.01 9.16 20.03
N ASP A 273 -14.00 10.09 20.98
CA ASP A 273 -15.21 10.84 21.38
C ASP A 273 -15.37 12.12 20.55
N GLY A 274 -16.36 12.17 19.67
CA GLY A 274 -16.65 13.35 18.85
C GLY A 274 -15.77 13.48 17.60
N SER A 275 -15.41 14.71 17.25
CA SER A 275 -14.63 15.00 16.03
C SER A 275 -13.13 14.78 16.23
N VAL A 276 -12.53 14.04 15.31
CA VAL A 276 -11.10 13.70 15.28
C VAL A 276 -10.52 13.92 13.90
N GLU A 277 -9.22 14.20 13.84
CA GLU A 277 -8.46 14.14 12.60
C GLU A 277 -8.00 12.71 12.37
N ALA A 278 -8.07 12.23 11.14
CA ALA A 278 -7.65 10.90 10.77
C ALA A 278 -6.85 10.92 9.49
N ASN A 279 -5.76 10.15 9.45
CA ASN A 279 -4.86 10.03 8.33
C ASN A 279 -4.54 8.55 8.07
N ILE A 280 -4.63 8.12 6.81
CA ILE A 280 -4.16 6.82 6.35
C ILE A 280 -2.88 7.01 5.55
N ALA A 281 -1.83 6.29 5.95
CA ALA A 281 -0.57 6.17 5.23
C ALA A 281 -0.20 4.69 5.12
N GLY A 282 -0.33 4.14 3.91
CA GLY A 282 -0.19 2.71 3.66
C GLY A 282 -1.22 1.91 4.46
N LYS A 283 -0.73 0.94 5.23
CA LYS A 283 -1.54 0.14 6.16
C LYS A 283 -1.79 0.81 7.52
N SER A 284 -1.28 2.01 7.76
CA SER A 284 -1.36 2.69 9.05
C SER A 284 -2.47 3.72 9.06
N LEU A 285 -3.40 3.61 10.01
CA LEU A 285 -4.40 4.64 10.32
C LEU A 285 -4.01 5.36 11.60
N THR A 286 -3.77 6.65 11.51
CA THR A 286 -3.53 7.53 12.65
C THR A 286 -4.78 8.35 12.91
N ILE A 287 -5.30 8.31 14.15
CA ILE A 287 -6.43 9.13 14.61
C ILE A 287 -5.95 10.01 15.75
N THR A 288 -6.14 11.33 15.66
CA THR A 288 -5.70 12.29 16.68
C THR A 288 -6.84 13.17 17.19
N LYS A 289 -6.74 13.54 18.46
CA LYS A 289 -7.62 14.50 19.13
C LYS A 289 -6.77 15.39 20.04
N GLY A 290 -6.44 16.58 19.54
CA GLY A 290 -5.50 17.46 20.22
C GLY A 290 -4.11 16.84 20.24
N THR A 291 -3.53 16.65 21.44
CA THR A 291 -2.20 16.05 21.62
C THR A 291 -2.23 14.53 21.84
N GLU A 292 -3.42 13.92 21.90
CA GLU A 292 -3.58 12.48 22.09
C GLU A 292 -3.91 11.82 20.75
N GLY A 293 -3.52 10.56 20.59
CA GLY A 293 -3.83 9.83 19.36
C GLY A 293 -3.67 8.32 19.44
N LEU A 294 -4.11 7.67 18.38
CA LEU A 294 -4.15 6.22 18.23
C LEU A 294 -3.55 5.87 16.88
N VAL A 295 -2.65 4.89 16.84
CA VAL A 295 -2.12 4.34 15.59
C VAL A 295 -2.61 2.91 15.46
N PHE A 296 -3.35 2.66 14.38
CA PHE A 296 -3.86 1.36 14.02
C PHE A 296 -3.18 0.83 12.76
N GLN A 297 -3.19 -0.49 12.61
CA GLN A 297 -2.73 -1.19 11.42
C GLN A 297 -3.88 -1.99 10.79
N ALA A 298 -3.95 -1.95 9.47
CA ALA A 298 -4.74 -2.88 8.66
C ALA A 298 -4.13 -4.30 8.72
N PRO A 299 -4.91 -5.35 8.43
CA PRO A 299 -4.43 -6.74 8.40
C PRO A 299 -3.34 -7.04 7.36
#